data_AF-A0A5E9PJ71-F1
#
_entry.id   AF-A0A5E9PJ71-F1
#
_cell.length_a   1.000
_cell.length_b   1.000
_cell.length_c   1.000
_cell.angle_alpha   90.00
_cell.angle_beta   90.00
_cell.angle_gamma   90.00
#
_symmetry.space_group_name_H-M   'P 1'
#
loop_
_entity.id
_entity.type
_entity.pdbx_description
1 polymer ?
#
loop_
_entity_poly.entity_id
_entity_poly.type
_entity_poly.pdbx_seq_one_letter_code
_entity_poly.pdbx_strand_id
1 'polypeptide(L)'
;MVLHYRQQAQQRASHEKVQLLIEQQKQIIKEQRAALGKLPDIQLSEKTKKALAFTPQTAPAPKRVNDETSAFHCDGREHCSQMHSLEEARWFVRNCPNTKMDGDHDGEPCENDSRWH
;
A
#
# COMPACT_ATOMS: atom_id res chain seq x y z
N MET A 1 10.75 -41.45 -4.73
CA MET A 1 10.72 -41.17 -6.19
C MET A 1 9.32 -40.88 -6.71
N VAL A 2 8.30 -41.73 -6.47
CA VAL A 2 6.92 -41.54 -7.00
C VAL A 2 6.23 -40.25 -6.54
N LEU A 3 6.34 -39.87 -5.26
CA LEU A 3 5.74 -38.63 -4.74
C LEU A 3 6.37 -37.38 -5.34
N HIS A 4 7.70 -37.36 -5.47
CA HIS A 4 8.43 -36.26 -6.10
C HIS A 4 8.07 -36.13 -7.60
N TYR A 5 7.92 -37.24 -8.30
CA TYR A 5 7.45 -37.24 -9.69
C TYR A 5 6.03 -36.66 -9.81
N ARG A 6 5.11 -37.05 -8.91
CA ARG A 6 3.75 -36.47 -8.85
C ARG A 6 3.78 -34.98 -8.56
N GLN A 7 4.61 -34.54 -7.62
CA GLN A 7 4.78 -33.12 -7.27
C GLN A 7 5.36 -32.31 -8.44
N GLN A 8 6.39 -32.83 -9.12
CA GLN A 8 6.95 -32.21 -10.31
C GLN A 8 5.95 -32.12 -11.45
N ALA A 9 5.16 -33.18 -11.68
CA ALA A 9 4.09 -33.18 -12.69
C ALA A 9 3.02 -32.12 -12.36
N GLN A 10 2.62 -32.00 -11.09
CA GLN A 10 1.69 -30.97 -10.63
C GLN A 10 2.25 -29.56 -10.77
N GLN A 11 3.53 -29.35 -10.46
CA GLN A 11 4.21 -28.07 -10.62
C GLN A 11 4.28 -27.66 -12.10
N ARG A 12 4.66 -28.59 -13.00
CA ARG A 12 4.69 -28.35 -14.44
C ARG A 12 3.31 -28.00 -14.99
N ALA A 13 2.29 -28.79 -14.63
CA ALA A 13 0.90 -28.50 -15.01
C ALA A 13 0.42 -27.14 -14.49
N SER A 14 0.81 -26.78 -13.26
CA SER A 14 0.51 -25.46 -12.68
C SER A 14 1.22 -24.34 -13.44
N HIS A 15 2.49 -24.52 -13.79
CA HIS A 15 3.27 -23.56 -14.55
C HIS A 15 2.69 -23.36 -15.96
N GLU A 16 2.33 -24.44 -16.66
CA GLU A 16 1.69 -24.39 -17.97
C GLU A 16 0.35 -23.64 -17.91
N LYS A 17 -0.46 -23.91 -16.88
CA LYS A 17 -1.71 -23.19 -16.65
C LYS A 17 -1.48 -21.70 -16.40
N VAL A 18 -0.47 -21.35 -15.61
CA VAL A 18 -0.11 -19.93 -15.38
C VAL A 18 0.36 -19.27 -16.68
N GLN A 19 1.21 -19.93 -17.48
CA GLN A 19 1.66 -19.41 -18.77
C GLN A 19 0.49 -19.17 -19.73
N LEU A 20 -0.46 -20.11 -19.77
CA LEU A 20 -1.68 -19.96 -20.56
C LEU A 20 -2.51 -18.74 -20.12
N LEU A 21 -2.68 -18.56 -18.81
CA LEU A 21 -3.41 -17.40 -18.27
C LEU A 21 -2.71 -16.08 -18.58
N ILE A 22 -1.38 -16.05 -18.52
CA ILE A 22 -0.58 -14.87 -18.88
C ILE A 22 -0.80 -14.53 -20.36
N GLU A 23 -0.73 -15.52 -21.26
CA GLU A 23 -0.96 -15.29 -22.69
C GLU A 23 -2.41 -14.85 -22.97
N GLN A 24 -3.39 -15.44 -22.28
CA GLN A 24 -4.78 -15.02 -22.38
C GLN A 24 -4.95 -13.55 -21.93
N GLN A 25 -4.35 -13.16 -20.80
CA GLN A 25 -4.41 -11.79 -20.31
C GLN A 25 -3.78 -10.80 -21.30
N LYS A 26 -2.66 -11.18 -21.94
CA LYS A 26 -2.02 -10.36 -22.98
C LYS A 26 -2.95 -10.12 -24.17
N GLN A 27 -3.68 -11.14 -24.63
CA GLN A 27 -4.65 -10.97 -25.72
C GLN A 27 -5.78 -10.02 -25.30
N ILE A 28 -6.32 -10.17 -24.10
CA ILE A 28 -7.36 -9.27 -23.57
C ILE A 28 -6.85 -7.82 -23.56
N ILE A 29 -5.63 -7.57 -23.08
CA ILE A 29 -5.04 -6.22 -23.07
C ILE A 29 -4.85 -5.68 -24.50
N LYS A 30 -4.42 -6.53 -25.44
CA LYS A 30 -4.25 -6.16 -26.84
C LYS A 30 -5.57 -5.75 -27.48
N GLU A 31 -6.64 -6.50 -27.21
CA GLU A 31 -8.00 -6.18 -27.68
C GLU A 31 -8.52 -4.89 -27.06
N GLN A 32 -8.35 -4.69 -25.75
CA GLN A 32 -8.72 -3.45 -25.09
C GLN A 32 -7.99 -2.24 -25.70
N ARG A 33 -6.68 -2.36 -25.95
CA ARG A 33 -5.90 -1.31 -26.62
C ARG A 33 -6.37 -1.06 -28.06
N ALA A 34 -6.68 -2.11 -28.81
CA ALA A 34 -7.20 -1.98 -30.17
C ALA A 34 -8.58 -1.30 -30.19
N ALA A 35 -9.45 -1.64 -29.24
CA ALA A 35 -10.79 -1.07 -29.10
C ALA A 35 -10.75 0.42 -28.68
N LEU A 36 -9.83 0.79 -27.79
CA LEU A 36 -9.61 2.19 -27.40
C LEU A 36 -8.90 3.02 -28.49
N GLY A 37 -8.34 2.36 -29.51
CA GLY A 37 -7.66 3.02 -30.63
C GLY A 37 -6.37 3.74 -30.24
N LYS A 38 -5.92 4.66 -31.10
CA LYS A 38 -4.80 5.55 -30.79
C LYS A 38 -5.31 6.62 -29.81
N LEU A 39 -5.08 6.41 -28.52
CA LEU A 39 -5.30 7.47 -27.53
C LEU A 39 -4.49 8.71 -27.95
N PRO A 40 -5.06 9.92 -27.83
CA PRO A 40 -4.31 11.13 -28.12
C PRO A 40 -3.07 11.18 -27.23
N ASP A 41 -1.94 11.59 -27.80
CA ASP A 41 -0.78 11.97 -27.00
C ASP A 41 -1.22 13.15 -26.12
N ILE A 42 -1.41 12.87 -24.84
CA ILE A 42 -1.63 13.91 -23.86
C ILE A 42 -0.32 14.68 -23.84
N GLN A 43 -0.33 15.89 -24.40
CA GLN A 43 0.80 16.80 -24.28
C GLN A 43 0.94 17.14 -22.81
N LEU A 44 1.79 16.39 -22.12
CA LEU A 44 2.12 16.64 -20.72
C LEU A 44 2.65 18.07 -20.64
N SER A 45 2.04 18.87 -19.76
CA SER A 45 2.60 20.18 -19.40
C SER A 45 4.06 20.02 -18.99
N GLU A 46 4.89 21.01 -19.29
CA GLU A 46 6.27 21.07 -18.82
C GLU A 46 6.38 20.84 -17.30
N LYS A 47 5.36 21.26 -16.53
CA LYS A 47 5.26 20.97 -15.09
C LYS A 47 5.16 19.47 -14.81
N THR A 48 4.37 18.74 -15.60
CA THR A 48 4.18 17.29 -15.46
C THR A 48 5.41 16.53 -15.96
N LYS A 49 6.02 16.94 -17.08
CA LYS A 49 7.29 16.37 -17.56
C LYS A 49 8.41 16.57 -16.53
N LYS A 50 8.48 17.75 -15.90
CA LYS A 50 9.47 18.05 -14.85
C LYS A 50 9.21 17.26 -13.56
N ALA A 51 7.95 16.93 -13.25
CA ALA A 51 7.59 16.06 -12.13
C ALA A 51 7.87 14.57 -12.41
N LEU A 52 7.73 14.12 -13.66
CA LEU A 52 8.03 12.75 -14.11
C LEU A 52 9.50 12.53 -14.46
N ALA A 53 10.25 13.61 -14.68
CA ALA A 53 11.70 13.59 -14.73
C ALA A 53 12.22 13.23 -13.34
N PHE A 54 12.13 11.94 -13.03
CA PHE A 54 12.78 11.31 -11.90
C PHE A 54 14.28 11.37 -12.17
N THR A 55 14.85 12.53 -11.87
CA THR A 55 16.26 12.60 -11.56
C THR A 55 16.47 11.62 -10.41
N PRO A 56 17.47 10.72 -10.46
CA PRO A 56 17.98 10.09 -9.26
C PRO A 56 18.70 11.18 -8.46
N GLN A 57 17.93 12.16 -8.01
CA GLN A 57 18.24 12.87 -6.81
C GLN A 57 18.40 11.76 -5.78
N THR A 58 19.48 11.83 -5.02
CA THR A 58 19.56 11.36 -3.65
C THR A 58 18.41 12.00 -2.87
N ALA A 59 17.19 11.60 -3.21
CA ALA A 59 15.99 11.92 -2.50
C ALA A 59 16.10 11.10 -1.22
N PRO A 60 15.93 11.71 -0.03
CA PRO A 60 15.53 10.90 1.10
C PRO A 60 14.30 10.10 0.67
N ALA A 61 14.28 8.82 1.02
CA ALA A 61 13.16 7.88 0.86
C ALA A 61 11.82 8.60 1.00
N PRO A 62 10.75 8.19 0.28
CA PRO A 62 9.47 8.92 0.21
C PRO A 62 9.15 9.48 1.59
N LYS A 63 9.30 10.80 1.74
CA LYS A 63 8.82 11.46 2.93
C LYS A 63 7.33 11.20 2.89
N ARG A 64 6.90 10.25 3.71
CA ARG A 64 5.54 10.24 4.25
C ARG A 64 5.26 11.70 4.59
N VAL A 65 4.09 12.21 4.21
CA VAL A 65 3.55 13.43 4.82
C VAL A 65 3.39 13.14 6.31
N ASN A 66 4.50 13.24 7.02
CA ASN A 66 4.69 13.07 8.44
C ASN A 66 6.10 13.62 8.75
N ASP A 67 6.31 14.87 8.36
CA ASP A 67 7.32 15.71 8.98
C ASP A 67 6.62 16.58 10.03
N GLU A 68 5.79 15.95 10.88
CA GLU A 68 5.71 16.32 12.29
C GLU A 68 6.75 15.45 13.00
N THR A 69 7.96 15.97 12.95
CA THR A 69 9.14 15.41 13.57
C THR A 69 8.86 15.18 15.07
N SER A 70 8.77 13.91 15.49
CA SER A 70 9.18 13.47 16.83
C SER A 70 8.57 14.15 18.07
N ALA A 71 7.30 14.57 18.05
CA ALA A 71 6.66 15.12 19.26
C ALA A 71 6.10 14.05 20.21
N PHE A 72 5.78 12.87 19.69
CA PHE A 72 5.12 11.82 20.46
C PHE A 72 6.14 10.79 20.95
N HIS A 73 6.06 10.46 22.23
CA HIS A 73 6.85 9.41 22.88
C HIS A 73 5.92 8.44 23.60
N CYS A 74 6.36 7.21 23.78
CA CYS A 74 5.64 6.28 24.64
C CYS A 74 5.83 6.68 26.10
N ASP A 75 4.79 7.27 26.69
CA ASP A 75 4.73 7.71 28.10
C ASP A 75 3.85 6.80 28.97
N GLY A 76 3.37 5.70 28.42
CA GLY A 76 2.50 4.74 29.12
C GLY A 76 1.02 5.09 29.07
N ARG A 77 0.60 6.02 28.20
CA ARG A 77 -0.82 6.21 27.90
C ARG A 77 -1.39 5.04 27.10
N GLU A 78 -2.58 4.59 27.51
CA GLU A 78 -3.24 3.40 26.96
C GLU A 78 -4.66 3.69 26.42
N HIS A 79 -5.25 4.86 26.72
CA HIS A 79 -6.65 5.16 26.44
C HIS A 79 -6.85 6.48 25.68
N CYS A 80 -7.96 6.57 24.95
CA CYS A 80 -8.33 7.71 24.09
C CYS A 80 -8.47 9.03 24.85
N SER A 81 -8.98 9.00 26.08
CA SER A 81 -9.13 10.17 26.93
C SER A 81 -7.80 10.85 27.29
N GLN A 82 -6.69 10.13 27.12
CA GLN A 82 -5.34 10.61 27.42
C GLN A 82 -4.64 11.22 26.19
N MET A 83 -5.21 11.06 24.99
CA MET A 83 -4.66 11.63 23.76
C MET A 83 -5.27 13.01 23.48
N HIS A 84 -4.45 13.89 22.93
CA HIS A 84 -4.81 15.25 22.55
C HIS A 84 -5.31 15.35 21.11
N SER A 85 -4.96 14.39 20.25
CA SER A 85 -5.44 14.32 18.87
C SER A 85 -5.62 12.88 18.37
N LEU A 86 -6.42 12.72 17.31
CA LEU A 86 -6.62 11.43 16.65
C LEU A 86 -5.32 10.99 15.94
N GLU A 87 -4.54 11.93 15.41
CA GLU A 87 -3.24 11.67 14.80
C GLU A 87 -2.23 11.13 15.81
N GLU A 88 -2.21 11.69 17.03
CA GLU A 88 -1.41 11.19 18.15
C GLU A 88 -1.84 9.75 18.51
N ALA A 89 -3.15 9.49 18.64
CA ALA A 89 -3.67 8.16 18.93
C ALA A 89 -3.24 7.14 17.84
N ARG A 90 -3.35 7.51 16.55
CA ARG A 90 -2.91 6.69 15.42
C ARG A 90 -1.40 6.43 15.46
N TRP A 91 -0.62 7.39 15.93
CA TRP A 91 0.81 7.19 16.15
C TRP A 91 1.06 6.22 17.31
N PHE A 92 0.38 6.36 18.44
CA PHE A 92 0.54 5.49 19.62
C PHE A 92 0.24 4.02 19.31
N VAL A 93 -0.86 3.71 18.61
CA VAL A 93 -1.20 2.33 18.22
C VAL A 93 -0.09 1.66 17.39
N ARG A 94 0.56 2.43 16.52
CA ARG A 94 1.60 1.90 15.62
C ARG A 94 3.00 1.85 16.24
N ASN A 95 3.28 2.66 17.27
CA ASN A 95 4.64 2.88 17.76
C ASN A 95 4.84 2.49 19.24
N CYS A 96 3.78 2.38 20.03
CA CYS A 96 3.86 2.13 21.47
C CYS A 96 3.26 0.77 21.88
N PRO A 97 3.91 0.04 22.80
CA PRO A 97 3.35 -1.19 23.36
C PRO A 97 2.19 -0.88 24.33
N ASN A 98 1.32 -1.87 24.54
CA ASN A 98 0.22 -1.84 25.52
C ASN A 98 -0.91 -0.81 25.27
N THR A 99 -1.08 -0.34 24.04
CA THR A 99 -2.21 0.54 23.71
C THR A 99 -3.55 -0.22 23.73
N LYS A 100 -4.61 0.39 24.26
CA LYS A 100 -5.98 -0.16 24.35
C LYS A 100 -7.01 0.77 23.68
N MET A 101 -6.56 1.46 22.63
CA MET A 101 -7.33 2.48 21.91
C MET A 101 -7.96 1.95 20.62
N ASP A 102 -7.37 0.89 20.06
CA ASP A 102 -7.81 0.21 18.85
C ASP A 102 -8.34 -1.17 19.26
N GLY A 103 -9.67 -1.31 19.28
CA GLY A 103 -10.34 -2.49 19.83
C GLY A 103 -10.40 -3.64 18.83
N ASP A 104 -10.62 -3.33 17.56
CA ASP A 104 -10.78 -4.25 16.44
C ASP A 104 -9.51 -4.40 15.58
N HIS A 105 -8.46 -3.62 15.89
CA HIS A 105 -7.11 -3.70 15.32
C HIS A 105 -7.05 -3.35 13.84
N ASP A 106 -7.89 -2.42 13.40
CA ASP A 106 -7.95 -1.96 12.02
C ASP A 106 -7.00 -0.76 11.73
N GLY A 107 -6.39 -0.19 12.78
CA GLY A 107 -5.51 0.97 12.72
C GLY A 107 -6.20 2.33 12.88
N GLU A 108 -7.50 2.35 13.18
CA GLU A 108 -8.31 3.51 13.53
C GLU A 108 -8.60 3.51 15.04
N PRO A 109 -7.77 4.16 15.87
CA PRO A 109 -8.05 4.22 17.29
C PRO A 109 -9.24 5.12 17.60
N CYS A 110 -9.91 4.80 18.72
CA CYS A 110 -10.86 5.67 19.40
C CYS A 110 -12.12 5.99 18.60
N GLU A 111 -12.58 5.02 17.82
CA GLU A 111 -13.86 5.04 17.10
C GLU A 111 -15.08 5.31 18.00
N ASN A 112 -14.97 4.93 19.27
CA ASN A 112 -16.03 5.11 20.27
C ASN A 112 -15.95 6.46 21.01
N ASP A 113 -14.99 7.34 20.66
CA ASP A 113 -14.85 8.66 21.27
C ASP A 113 -15.54 9.73 20.41
N SER A 114 -16.60 10.32 20.94
CA SER A 114 -17.40 11.35 20.26
C SER A 114 -16.65 12.65 19.99
N ARG A 115 -15.44 12.84 20.52
CA ARG A 115 -14.61 14.01 20.19
C ARG A 115 -14.07 13.97 18.76
N TRP A 116 -14.04 12.79 18.13
CA TRP A 116 -13.37 12.56 16.84
C TRP A 116 -14.29 11.97 15.76
N HIS A 117 -15.62 12.05 15.96
CA HIS A 117 -16.70 11.60 15.05
C HIS A 117 -17.73 12.72 14.89
#